data_AF-A0A0Q7B3Q7-F1
#
_entry.id   AF-A0A0Q7B3Q7-F1
#
_cell.length_a   1.000
_cell.length_b   1.000
_cell.length_c   1.000
_cell.angle_alpha   90.00
_cell.angle_beta   90.00
_cell.angle_gamma   90.00
#
_symmetry.space_group_name_H-M   'P 1'
#
loop_
_entity.id
_entity.type
_entity.pdbx_description
1 polymer ?
#
loop_
_entity_poly.entity_id
_entity_poly.type
_entity_poly.pdbx_seq_one_letter_code
_entity_poly.pdbx_strand_id
1 'polypeptide(L)'
;MRAARRSWTRWCAAAPELAVVDTLPELPQWTRDAGRAEADGVLATLAGLTACDGDAASVLAWLLVPGANRIAGELSDLHPDIGGLVAGQLWIEVSQAHRLKPRRVAATILARTRREVAAELGVGDLAARRDRIWAETVRVENDDELAVPVDVHESLDDLFDQITDLMIEAMDANAIHVFDAWLLGTLANLAAQMDAPGHRGRMGLTAPAVVDRLADVVHLSPRAIRRRASAALDRWTEYVAVRDDPERFAVWRAQHTSCPVTPAEEMQLVLTEEHDAHFFRVRDLPPDAWAPDVSPERRRPAIG
;
A
#
# COMPACT_ATOMS: atom_id res chain seq x y z
N MET A 1 22.59 -18.47 12.86
CA MET A 1 23.61 -17.40 12.68
C MET A 1 25.02 -17.85 12.28
N ARG A 2 25.65 -18.89 12.86
CA ARG A 2 27.00 -19.30 12.40
C ARG A 2 27.05 -19.80 10.94
N ALA A 3 26.02 -20.53 10.49
CA ALA A 3 25.87 -20.95 9.10
C ALA A 3 25.65 -19.75 8.17
N ALA A 4 24.64 -18.92 8.48
CA ALA A 4 24.40 -17.63 7.81
C ALA A 4 25.63 -16.73 7.63
N ARG A 5 26.56 -16.65 8.61
CA ARG A 5 27.81 -15.87 8.45
C ARG A 5 28.73 -16.43 7.35
N ARG A 6 28.81 -17.75 7.18
CA ARG A 6 29.58 -18.37 6.09
C ARG A 6 28.87 -18.18 4.76
N SER A 7 27.55 -18.30 4.77
CA SER A 7 26.71 -18.10 3.59
C SER A 7 26.79 -16.64 3.11
N TRP A 8 26.88 -15.66 4.02
CA TRP A 8 27.08 -14.24 3.71
C TRP A 8 28.31 -13.98 2.84
N THR A 9 29.49 -14.49 3.22
CA THR A 9 30.72 -14.32 2.42
C THR A 9 30.57 -14.90 1.02
N ARG A 10 29.92 -16.07 0.91
CA ARG A 10 29.64 -16.70 -0.39
C ARG A 10 28.65 -15.89 -1.22
N TRP A 11 27.58 -15.37 -0.60
CA TRP A 11 26.59 -14.55 -1.29
C TRP A 11 27.21 -13.24 -1.78
N CYS A 12 28.03 -12.55 -0.97
CA CYS A 12 28.74 -11.34 -1.38
C CYS A 12 29.69 -11.58 -2.57
N ALA A 13 30.31 -12.76 -2.66
CA ALA A 13 31.15 -13.12 -3.80
C ALA A 13 30.34 -13.38 -5.08
N ALA A 14 29.11 -13.88 -4.96
CA ALA A 14 28.23 -14.18 -6.09
C ALA A 14 27.37 -12.98 -6.53
N ALA A 15 27.02 -12.12 -5.58
CA ALA A 15 26.18 -10.95 -5.71
C ALA A 15 26.88 -9.78 -4.99
N PRO A 16 27.79 -9.05 -5.67
CA PRO A 16 28.55 -7.95 -5.08
C PRO A 16 27.69 -6.86 -4.46
N GLU A 17 26.45 -6.68 -4.92
CA GLU A 17 25.45 -5.78 -4.35
C GLU A 17 25.08 -6.10 -2.89
N LEU A 18 25.33 -7.32 -2.41
CA LEU A 18 25.17 -7.68 -0.99
C LEU A 18 26.36 -7.25 -0.13
N ALA A 19 27.51 -6.92 -0.72
CA ALA A 19 28.74 -6.58 0.01
C ALA A 19 28.73 -5.15 0.58
N VAL A 20 27.60 -4.72 1.13
CA VAL A 20 27.38 -3.39 1.73
C VAL A 20 27.97 -3.27 3.14
N VAL A 21 28.21 -4.40 3.80
CA VAL A 21 28.85 -4.49 5.11
C VAL A 21 29.88 -5.62 5.11
N ASP A 22 30.98 -5.42 5.84
CA ASP A 22 32.05 -6.40 5.96
C ASP A 22 31.58 -7.64 6.72
N THR A 23 30.69 -7.45 7.70
CA THR A 23 30.16 -8.55 8.50
C THR A 23 28.63 -8.55 8.59
N LEU A 24 28.02 -9.74 8.43
CA LEU A 24 26.56 -9.93 8.52
C LEU A 24 25.90 -9.29 9.78
N PRO A 25 26.50 -9.30 10.99
CA PRO A 25 25.92 -8.66 12.16
C PRO A 25 25.72 -7.14 12.03
N GLU A 26 26.46 -6.45 11.16
CA GLU A 26 26.34 -5.01 10.93
C GLU A 26 25.14 -4.67 10.04
N LEU A 27 24.63 -5.65 9.30
CA LEU A 27 23.57 -5.48 8.32
C LEU A 27 22.30 -4.80 8.86
N PRO A 28 21.76 -5.11 10.06
CA PRO A 28 20.56 -4.44 10.58
C PRO A 28 20.77 -2.98 10.96
N GLN A 29 22.01 -2.59 11.30
CA GLN A 29 22.33 -1.18 11.53
C GLN A 29 22.43 -0.48 10.18
N TRP A 30 23.15 -1.08 9.24
CA TRP A 30 23.25 -0.54 7.89
C TRP A 30 21.88 -0.38 7.20
N THR A 31 20.98 -1.36 7.29
CA THR A 31 19.64 -1.24 6.67
C THR A 31 18.78 -0.14 7.28
N ARG A 32 19.05 0.29 8.51
CA ARG A 32 18.37 1.43 9.14
C ARG A 32 18.96 2.77 8.70
N ASP A 33 20.25 2.80 8.38
CA ASP A 33 20.97 4.02 8.02
C ASP A 33 21.00 4.26 6.49
N ALA A 34 20.83 3.20 5.69
CA ALA A 34 20.85 3.24 4.24
C ALA A 34 19.57 3.86 3.64
N GLY A 35 19.68 4.36 2.41
CA GLY A 35 18.51 4.85 1.68
C GLY A 35 17.50 3.73 1.39
N ARG A 36 16.20 4.05 1.37
CA ARG A 36 15.12 3.06 1.17
C ARG A 36 15.35 2.14 -0.04
N ALA A 37 15.75 2.70 -1.18
CA ALA A 37 15.99 1.94 -2.40
C ALA A 37 17.21 1.00 -2.29
N GLU A 38 18.26 1.41 -1.58
CA GLU A 38 19.47 0.59 -1.37
C GLU A 38 19.18 -0.56 -0.42
N ALA A 39 18.51 -0.27 0.70
CA ALA A 39 18.08 -1.29 1.65
C ALA A 39 17.13 -2.31 0.99
N ASP A 40 16.16 -1.84 0.21
CA ASP A 40 15.22 -2.70 -0.50
C ASP A 40 15.91 -3.55 -1.58
N GLY A 41 16.91 -3.02 -2.28
CA GLY A 41 17.74 -3.79 -3.21
C GLY A 41 18.44 -4.97 -2.54
N VAL A 42 19.08 -4.74 -1.38
CA VAL A 42 19.73 -5.81 -0.60
C VAL A 42 18.71 -6.84 -0.12
N LEU A 43 17.55 -6.39 0.37
CA LEU A 43 16.46 -7.28 0.80
C LEU A 43 15.87 -8.08 -0.38
N ALA A 44 15.79 -7.50 -1.57
CA ALA A 44 15.35 -8.18 -2.79
C ALA A 44 16.32 -9.27 -3.23
N THR A 45 17.63 -9.00 -3.18
CA THR A 45 18.64 -10.03 -3.46
C THR A 45 18.58 -11.16 -2.43
N LEU A 46 18.45 -10.84 -1.14
CA LEU A 46 18.25 -11.84 -0.09
C LEU A 46 16.96 -12.65 -0.27
N ALA A 47 15.86 -12.01 -0.65
CA ALA A 47 14.60 -12.68 -0.96
C ALA A 47 14.74 -13.66 -2.13
N GLY A 48 15.46 -13.29 -3.19
CA GLY A 48 15.74 -14.19 -4.32
C GLY A 48 16.47 -15.46 -3.89
N LEU A 49 17.43 -15.35 -2.95
CA LEU A 49 18.18 -16.50 -2.43
C LEU A 49 17.33 -17.48 -1.63
N THR A 50 16.18 -17.08 -1.10
CA THR A 50 15.29 -17.97 -0.33
C THR A 50 14.75 -19.15 -1.14
N ALA A 51 14.82 -19.11 -2.47
CA ALA A 51 14.44 -20.23 -3.33
C ALA A 51 15.27 -21.50 -3.09
N CYS A 52 16.53 -21.33 -2.70
CA CYS A 52 17.50 -22.43 -2.59
C CYS A 52 18.36 -22.40 -1.32
N ASP A 53 18.26 -21.35 -0.50
CA ASP A 53 19.09 -21.16 0.68
C ASP A 53 18.26 -20.80 1.93
N GLY A 54 18.13 -21.75 2.86
CA GLY A 54 17.45 -21.55 4.14
C GLY A 54 18.18 -20.61 5.10
N ASP A 55 19.49 -20.40 4.93
CA ASP A 55 20.21 -19.38 5.69
C ASP A 55 19.77 -17.97 5.25
N ALA A 56 19.44 -17.77 3.97
CA ALA A 56 18.94 -16.48 3.47
C ALA A 56 17.58 -16.14 4.08
N ALA A 57 16.68 -17.14 4.17
CA ALA A 57 15.41 -17.00 4.88
C ALA A 57 15.65 -16.65 6.37
N SER A 58 16.62 -17.29 7.02
CA SER A 58 16.96 -16.98 8.41
C SER A 58 17.46 -15.55 8.61
N VAL A 59 18.30 -15.05 7.69
CA VAL A 59 18.79 -13.65 7.73
C VAL A 59 17.65 -12.67 7.47
N LEU A 60 16.82 -12.93 6.46
CA LEU A 60 15.70 -12.06 6.13
C LEU A 60 14.69 -11.99 7.28
N ALA A 61 14.33 -13.13 7.89
CA ALA A 61 13.48 -13.15 9.07
C ALA A 61 14.09 -12.36 10.23
N TRP A 62 15.39 -12.52 10.49
CA TRP A 62 16.10 -11.77 11.52
C TRP A 62 16.05 -10.25 11.30
N LEU A 63 16.23 -9.79 10.06
CA LEU A 63 16.12 -8.37 9.70
C LEU A 63 14.71 -7.81 9.91
N LEU A 64 13.68 -8.65 9.79
CA LEU A 64 12.26 -8.25 9.90
C LEU A 64 11.68 -8.41 11.31
N VAL A 65 12.42 -8.99 12.26
CA VAL A 65 11.98 -9.13 13.67
C VAL A 65 11.47 -7.81 14.28
N PRO A 66 12.14 -6.65 14.10
CA PRO A 66 11.62 -5.40 14.66
C PRO A 66 10.22 -5.03 14.13
N GLY A 67 9.96 -5.25 12.84
CA GLY A 67 8.65 -5.02 12.24
C GLY A 67 7.61 -6.03 12.71
N ALA A 68 7.99 -7.30 12.85
CA ALA A 68 7.13 -8.36 13.36
C ALA A 68 6.73 -8.12 14.84
N ASN A 69 7.68 -7.66 15.68
CA ASN A 69 7.37 -7.31 17.06
C ASN A 69 6.36 -6.15 17.17
N ARG A 70 6.40 -5.20 16.23
CA ARG A 70 5.41 -4.12 16.16
C ARG A 70 4.02 -4.69 15.86
N ILE A 71 3.91 -5.54 14.85
CA ILE A 71 2.64 -6.23 14.51
C ILE A 71 2.10 -7.00 15.72
N ALA A 72 2.96 -7.74 16.43
CA ALA A 72 2.56 -8.47 17.63
C ALA A 72 2.05 -7.54 18.74
N GLY A 73 2.66 -6.36 18.92
CA GLY A 73 2.19 -5.35 19.86
C GLY A 73 0.84 -4.75 19.47
N GLU A 74 0.62 -4.46 18.19
CA GLU A 74 -0.65 -3.91 17.69
C GLU A 74 -1.81 -4.92 17.77
N LEU A 75 -1.52 -6.21 17.81
CA LEU A 75 -2.50 -7.30 17.87
C LEU A 75 -2.53 -7.99 19.24
N SER A 76 -1.88 -7.42 20.27
CA SER A 76 -1.68 -8.07 21.57
C SER A 76 -2.98 -8.46 22.28
N ASP A 77 -4.03 -7.70 22.06
CA ASP A 77 -5.30 -7.86 22.76
C ASP A 77 -6.17 -8.97 22.12
N LEU A 78 -5.77 -9.51 20.97
CA LEU A 78 -6.56 -10.49 20.23
C LEU A 78 -6.23 -11.95 20.60
N HIS A 79 -5.00 -12.24 21.05
CA HIS A 79 -4.60 -13.61 21.39
C HIS A 79 -3.42 -13.65 22.38
N PRO A 80 -3.46 -14.52 23.41
CA PRO A 80 -2.39 -14.60 24.43
C PRO A 80 -1.02 -15.04 23.89
N ASP A 81 -0.98 -15.73 22.74
CA ASP A 81 0.26 -16.12 22.04
C ASP A 81 0.40 -15.43 20.67
N ILE A 82 0.07 -14.13 20.60
CA ILE A 82 0.20 -13.38 19.35
C ILE A 82 1.63 -13.40 18.78
N GLY A 83 2.64 -13.41 19.66
CA GLY A 83 4.04 -13.44 19.27
C GLY A 83 4.41 -14.73 18.53
N GLY A 84 3.91 -15.88 19.01
CA GLY A 84 4.08 -17.17 18.33
C GLY A 84 3.42 -17.19 16.94
N LEU A 85 2.19 -16.68 16.84
CA LEU A 85 1.45 -16.61 15.57
C LEU A 85 2.17 -15.72 14.55
N VAL A 86 2.58 -14.51 14.96
CA VAL A 86 3.30 -13.58 14.10
C VAL A 86 4.66 -14.15 13.66
N ALA A 87 5.40 -14.78 14.57
CA ALA A 87 6.68 -15.41 14.23
C ALA A 87 6.51 -16.58 13.25
N GLY A 88 5.49 -17.42 13.45
CA GLY A 88 5.16 -18.52 12.56
C GLY A 88 4.79 -18.03 11.15
N GLN A 89 3.91 -17.05 11.07
CA GLN A 89 3.51 -16.49 9.78
C GLN A 89 4.65 -15.73 9.09
N LEU A 90 5.46 -14.98 9.84
CA LEU A 90 6.66 -14.34 9.28
C LEU A 90 7.59 -15.36 8.63
N TRP A 91 7.81 -16.50 9.29
CA TRP A 91 8.63 -17.58 8.73
C TRP A 91 8.06 -18.12 7.42
N ILE A 92 6.74 -18.31 7.35
CA ILE A 92 6.06 -18.75 6.11
C ILE A 92 6.32 -17.74 4.99
N GLU A 93 6.05 -16.45 5.22
CA GLU A 93 6.23 -15.41 4.21
C GLU A 93 7.70 -15.29 3.75
N VAL A 94 8.64 -15.31 4.69
CA VAL A 94 10.07 -15.21 4.41
C VAL A 94 10.58 -16.42 3.63
N SER A 95 10.12 -17.62 3.95
CA SER A 95 10.52 -18.85 3.24
C SER A 95 10.08 -18.86 1.77
N GLN A 96 9.08 -18.04 1.42
CA GLN A 96 8.53 -17.90 0.07
C GLN A 96 8.89 -16.57 -0.60
N ALA A 97 9.80 -15.79 0.01
CA ALA A 97 10.10 -14.43 -0.43
C ALA A 97 10.65 -14.35 -1.87
N HIS A 98 11.26 -15.43 -2.39
CA HIS A 98 11.72 -15.53 -3.78
C HIS A 98 10.60 -15.39 -4.82
N ARG A 99 9.33 -15.53 -4.42
CA ARG A 99 8.15 -15.35 -5.29
C ARG A 99 7.67 -13.90 -5.35
N LEU A 100 8.21 -13.02 -4.52
CA LEU A 100 7.82 -11.62 -4.47
C LEU A 100 8.46 -10.86 -5.63
N LYS A 101 7.82 -9.74 -6.00
CA LYS A 101 8.47 -8.76 -6.87
C LYS A 101 9.69 -8.19 -6.13
N PRO A 102 10.79 -7.85 -6.84
CA PRO A 102 12.02 -7.34 -6.23
C PRO A 102 11.89 -5.85 -5.87
N ARG A 103 10.80 -5.49 -5.18
CA ARG A 103 10.52 -4.15 -4.67
C ARG A 103 9.74 -4.28 -3.36
N ARG A 104 9.99 -3.39 -2.41
CA ARG A 104 9.28 -3.27 -1.13
C ARG A 104 9.18 -4.61 -0.39
N VAL A 105 10.27 -5.36 -0.36
CA VAL A 105 10.27 -6.74 0.11
C VAL A 105 9.88 -6.82 1.58
N ALA A 106 10.49 -5.98 2.43
CA ALA A 106 10.16 -5.91 3.85
C ALA A 106 8.69 -5.55 4.07
N ALA A 107 8.23 -4.46 3.44
CA ALA A 107 6.85 -3.98 3.59
C ALA A 107 5.83 -5.02 3.12
N THR A 108 6.10 -5.70 1.99
CA THR A 108 5.21 -6.75 1.46
C THR A 108 5.12 -7.95 2.39
N ILE A 109 6.27 -8.41 2.91
CA ILE A 109 6.31 -9.53 3.86
C ILE A 109 5.54 -9.17 5.13
N LEU A 110 5.84 -8.02 5.74
CA LEU A 110 5.19 -7.59 6.98
C LEU A 110 3.69 -7.36 6.82
N ALA A 111 3.26 -6.76 5.70
CA ALA A 111 1.85 -6.56 5.40
C ALA A 111 1.09 -7.89 5.22
N ARG A 112 1.70 -8.87 4.55
CA ARG A 112 1.13 -10.21 4.42
C ARG A 112 1.08 -10.93 5.75
N THR A 113 2.16 -10.87 6.54
CA THR A 113 2.20 -11.43 7.90
C THR A 113 1.07 -10.89 8.77
N ARG A 114 0.91 -9.56 8.84
CA ARG A 114 -0.17 -8.94 9.61
C ARG A 114 -1.54 -9.42 9.13
N ARG A 115 -1.76 -9.42 7.82
CA ARG A 115 -3.06 -9.77 7.22
C ARG A 115 -3.44 -11.21 7.49
N GLU A 116 -2.50 -12.14 7.36
CA GLU A 116 -2.73 -13.57 7.58
C GLU A 116 -2.98 -13.88 9.06
N VAL A 117 -2.23 -13.27 9.98
CA VAL A 117 -2.47 -13.40 11.43
C VAL A 117 -3.82 -12.80 11.82
N ALA A 118 -4.16 -11.61 11.32
CA ALA A 118 -5.48 -11.01 11.56
C ALA A 118 -6.60 -11.90 11.03
N ALA A 119 -6.41 -12.50 9.85
CA ALA A 119 -7.38 -13.40 9.24
C ALA A 119 -7.58 -14.69 10.04
N GLU A 120 -6.51 -15.27 10.58
CA GLU A 120 -6.56 -16.44 11.47
C GLU A 120 -7.35 -16.13 12.75
N LEU A 121 -7.29 -14.90 13.23
CA LEU A 121 -8.03 -14.41 14.40
C LEU A 121 -9.46 -13.95 14.07
N GLY A 122 -9.93 -14.11 12.83
CA GLY A 122 -11.28 -13.74 12.43
C GLY A 122 -11.46 -12.24 12.14
N VAL A 123 -10.37 -11.48 12.02
CA VAL A 123 -10.39 -10.02 11.83
C VAL A 123 -10.05 -9.66 10.37
N GLY A 124 -10.86 -8.77 9.80
CA GLY A 124 -10.65 -8.20 8.46
C GLY A 124 -11.18 -9.05 7.30
N ASP A 125 -11.08 -8.47 6.10
CA ASP A 125 -11.71 -9.02 4.89
C ASP A 125 -11.22 -10.43 4.52
N LEU A 126 -9.97 -10.76 4.85
CA LEU A 126 -9.40 -12.07 4.57
C LEU A 126 -10.04 -13.16 5.45
N ALA A 127 -10.34 -12.87 6.72
CA ALA A 127 -11.14 -13.76 7.58
C ALA A 127 -12.54 -13.95 7.00
N ALA A 128 -13.22 -12.84 6.64
CA ALA A 128 -14.57 -12.87 6.10
C ALA A 128 -14.70 -13.72 4.82
N ARG A 129 -13.61 -13.84 4.05
CA ARG A 129 -13.54 -14.69 2.86
C ARG A 129 -13.27 -16.16 3.15
N ARG A 130 -12.47 -16.44 4.18
CA ARG A 130 -12.13 -17.81 4.57
C ARG A 130 -13.32 -18.50 5.24
N ASP A 131 -14.15 -17.74 5.95
CA ASP A 131 -15.33 -18.28 6.60
C ASP A 131 -16.56 -17.36 6.45
N ARG A 132 -17.36 -17.63 5.41
CA ARG A 132 -18.57 -16.88 5.07
C ARG A 132 -19.63 -16.92 6.19
N ILE A 133 -19.62 -17.97 7.03
CA ILE A 133 -20.59 -18.14 8.12
C ILE A 133 -20.28 -17.17 9.27
N TRP A 134 -18.99 -16.89 9.52
CA TRP A 134 -18.56 -15.88 10.49
C TRP A 134 -18.69 -14.44 9.96
N ALA A 135 -18.58 -14.25 8.65
CA ALA A 135 -18.80 -12.95 8.00
C ALA A 135 -20.26 -12.46 8.06
N GLU A 136 -21.23 -13.38 8.12
CA GLU A 136 -22.66 -13.06 8.21
C GLU A 136 -23.17 -12.90 9.65
N THR A 137 -22.32 -13.13 10.67
CA THR A 137 -22.70 -12.88 12.07
C THR A 137 -22.43 -11.43 12.44
N VAL A 138 -23.47 -10.59 12.36
CA VAL A 138 -23.44 -9.22 12.90
C VAL A 138 -23.28 -9.31 14.43
N ARG A 139 -22.07 -9.04 14.93
CA ARG A 139 -21.92 -8.65 16.33
C ARG A 139 -22.54 -7.28 16.50
N VAL A 140 -23.68 -7.23 17.18
CA VAL A 140 -24.23 -5.99 17.75
C VAL A 140 -23.49 -5.75 19.05
N GLU A 141 -22.28 -5.20 18.96
CA GLU A 141 -21.63 -4.50 20.07
C GLU A 141 -21.32 -3.09 19.57
N ASN A 142 -21.65 -2.11 20.40
CA ASN A 142 -21.77 -0.68 20.06
C ASN A 142 -20.60 -0.19 19.18
N ASP A 143 -20.95 0.39 18.03
CA ASP A 143 -20.06 0.98 17.01
C ASP A 143 -19.39 2.29 17.47
N ASP A 144 -19.20 2.47 18.78
CA ASP A 144 -18.75 3.72 19.42
C ASP A 144 -17.33 3.66 20.00
N GLU A 145 -16.64 2.52 20.00
CA GLU A 145 -15.31 2.40 20.62
C GLU A 145 -14.28 1.59 19.80
N LEU A 146 -14.07 1.93 18.53
CA LEU A 146 -12.83 1.52 17.83
C LEU A 146 -12.31 2.62 16.91
N ALA A 147 -12.10 3.82 17.46
CA ALA A 147 -11.03 4.66 16.96
C ALA A 147 -9.72 4.01 17.41
N VAL A 148 -9.22 3.03 16.64
CA VAL A 148 -7.84 2.57 16.80
C VAL A 148 -6.98 3.80 16.53
N PRO A 149 -6.25 4.33 17.53
CA PRO A 149 -5.27 5.36 17.25
C PRO A 149 -4.29 4.71 16.27
N VAL A 150 -4.20 5.24 15.05
CA VAL A 150 -3.03 4.98 14.22
C VAL A 150 -1.89 5.61 15.00
N ASP A 151 -1.23 4.82 15.86
CA ASP A 151 -0.09 5.28 16.62
C ASP A 151 1.06 5.36 15.61
N VAL A 152 1.19 6.54 14.99
CA VAL A 152 2.08 6.81 13.86
C VAL A 152 3.53 6.76 14.34
N HIS A 153 4.08 5.56 14.49
CA HIS A 153 5.52 5.30 14.66
C HIS A 153 6.16 4.77 13.37
N GLU A 154 5.40 4.61 12.28
CA GLU A 154 5.98 4.74 10.93
C GLU A 154 6.35 6.20 10.72
N SER A 155 7.49 6.49 10.10
CA SER A 155 7.69 7.85 9.64
C SER A 155 6.52 8.20 8.72
N LEU A 156 5.94 9.40 8.84
CA LEU A 156 4.87 9.84 7.95
C LEU A 156 5.26 9.65 6.46
N ASP A 157 6.56 9.75 6.18
CA ASP A 157 7.16 9.48 4.89
C ASP A 157 7.04 8.00 4.44
N ASP A 158 7.14 7.02 5.35
CA ASP A 158 6.97 5.59 5.02
C ASP A 158 5.50 5.28 4.70
N LEU A 159 4.56 5.83 5.47
CA LEU A 159 3.12 5.63 5.24
C LEU A 159 2.67 6.31 3.95
N PHE A 160 3.20 7.50 3.67
CA PHE A 160 2.94 8.23 2.44
C PHE A 160 3.45 7.48 1.22
N ASP A 161 4.66 6.94 1.26
CA ASP A 161 5.20 6.10 0.18
C ASP A 161 4.40 4.80 0.00
N GLN A 162 3.92 4.20 1.09
CA GLN A 162 3.05 3.02 1.06
C GLN A 162 1.73 3.30 0.35
N ILE A 163 1.05 4.38 0.71
CA ILE A 163 -0.20 4.79 0.08
C ILE A 163 0.04 5.18 -1.37
N THR A 164 1.11 5.91 -1.67
CA THR A 164 1.41 6.38 -3.03
C THR A 164 1.63 5.24 -4.01
N ASP A 165 2.44 4.24 -3.67
CA ASP A 165 2.60 3.09 -4.59
C ASP A 165 1.35 2.23 -4.65
N LEU A 166 0.59 2.10 -3.56
CA LEU A 166 -0.69 1.42 -3.62
C LEU A 166 -1.64 2.11 -4.62
N MET A 167 -1.64 3.44 -4.64
CA MET A 167 -2.40 4.23 -5.60
C MET A 167 -1.88 4.05 -7.03
N ILE A 168 -0.56 4.00 -7.22
CA ILE A 168 0.05 3.74 -8.53
C ILE A 168 -0.33 2.35 -9.04
N GLU A 169 -0.20 1.32 -8.21
CA GLU A 169 -0.58 -0.05 -8.59
C GLU A 169 -2.09 -0.17 -8.88
N ALA A 170 -2.93 0.59 -8.17
CA ALA A 170 -4.36 0.68 -8.43
C ALA A 170 -4.66 1.40 -9.77
N MET A 171 -3.92 2.45 -10.11
CA MET A 171 -4.02 3.14 -11.40
C MET A 171 -3.56 2.24 -12.56
N ASP A 172 -2.43 1.54 -12.43
CA ASP A 172 -1.92 0.56 -13.40
C ASP A 172 -2.89 -0.62 -13.61
N ALA A 173 -3.76 -0.87 -12.63
CA ALA A 173 -4.80 -1.88 -12.70
C ALA A 173 -6.16 -1.33 -13.16
N ASN A 174 -6.27 -0.04 -13.49
CA ASN A 174 -7.52 0.67 -13.80
C ASN A 174 -8.57 0.64 -12.68
N ALA A 175 -8.17 0.40 -11.43
CA ALA A 175 -9.06 0.44 -10.27
C ALA A 175 -9.54 1.85 -9.96
N ILE A 176 -8.63 2.82 -10.10
CA ILE A 176 -8.89 4.22 -9.88
C ILE A 176 -8.22 5.01 -11.01
N HIS A 177 -8.78 6.17 -11.35
CA HIS A 177 -8.13 7.09 -12.27
C HIS A 177 -7.20 8.05 -11.53
N VAL A 178 -6.26 8.70 -12.22
CA VAL A 178 -5.44 9.75 -11.59
C VAL A 178 -6.26 10.91 -11.05
N PHE A 179 -7.41 11.20 -11.67
CA PHE A 179 -8.41 12.13 -11.14
C PHE A 179 -8.94 11.69 -9.78
N ASP A 180 -9.23 10.40 -9.60
CA ASP A 180 -9.70 9.86 -8.33
C ASP A 180 -8.62 9.97 -7.27
N ALA A 181 -7.37 9.72 -7.65
CA ALA A 181 -6.23 9.81 -6.74
C ALA A 181 -6.02 11.24 -6.23
N TRP A 182 -6.01 12.22 -7.13
CA TRP A 182 -5.97 13.63 -6.78
C TRP A 182 -7.17 14.06 -5.92
N LEU A 183 -8.39 13.61 -6.29
CA LEU A 183 -9.61 13.96 -5.58
C LEU A 183 -9.57 13.46 -4.14
N LEU A 184 -9.19 12.19 -3.93
CA LEU A 184 -9.11 11.59 -2.60
C LEU A 184 -8.01 12.24 -1.76
N GLY A 185 -6.84 12.54 -2.33
CA GLY A 185 -5.77 13.27 -1.64
C GLY A 185 -6.20 14.66 -1.20
N THR A 186 -6.91 15.40 -2.07
CA THR A 186 -7.43 16.74 -1.75
C THR A 186 -8.49 16.69 -0.66
N LEU A 187 -9.42 15.74 -0.74
CA LEU A 187 -10.44 15.54 0.30
C LEU A 187 -9.82 15.13 1.63
N ALA A 188 -8.77 14.31 1.64
CA ALA A 188 -8.06 13.92 2.85
C ALA A 188 -7.35 15.11 3.50
N ASN A 189 -6.70 15.95 2.71
CA ASN A 189 -6.06 17.17 3.19
C ASN A 189 -7.10 18.14 3.79
N LEU A 190 -8.23 18.37 3.10
CA LEU A 190 -9.31 19.21 3.61
C LEU A 190 -9.95 18.63 4.87
N ALA A 191 -10.19 17.32 4.92
CA ALA A 191 -10.73 16.65 6.10
C ALA A 191 -9.80 16.81 7.31
N ALA A 192 -8.48 16.66 7.13
CA ALA A 192 -7.49 16.86 8.18
C ALA A 192 -7.44 18.33 8.66
N GLN A 193 -7.45 19.31 7.75
CA GLN A 193 -7.45 20.73 8.10
C GLN A 193 -8.71 21.16 8.86
N MET A 194 -9.84 20.51 8.57
CA MET A 194 -11.14 20.82 9.17
C MET A 194 -11.44 20.00 10.43
N ASP A 195 -10.50 19.14 10.87
CA ASP A 195 -10.70 18.17 11.94
C ASP A 195 -12.02 17.38 11.76
N ALA A 196 -12.28 16.98 10.50
CA ALA A 196 -13.53 16.36 10.14
C ALA A 196 -13.64 14.99 10.84
N PRO A 197 -14.79 14.67 11.44
CA PRO A 197 -14.94 13.44 12.20
C PRO A 197 -14.68 12.20 11.34
N GLY A 198 -13.64 11.43 11.70
CA GLY A 198 -13.24 10.20 11.00
C GLY A 198 -14.25 9.05 11.14
N HIS A 199 -15.16 9.15 12.11
CA HIS A 199 -16.06 8.07 12.55
C HIS A 199 -17.32 7.84 11.68
N ARG A 200 -17.30 8.19 10.38
CA ARG A 200 -18.42 7.88 9.47
C ARG A 200 -17.94 7.16 8.23
N GLY A 201 -17.68 5.84 8.34
CA GLY A 201 -17.52 4.84 7.27
C GLY A 201 -16.49 5.07 6.15
N ARG A 202 -16.04 6.31 5.95
CA ARG A 202 -15.18 6.81 4.88
C ARG A 202 -14.28 7.94 5.40
N MET A 203 -13.94 7.88 6.70
CA MET A 203 -12.95 8.75 7.35
C MET A 203 -13.18 10.26 7.17
N GLY A 204 -14.43 10.71 7.13
CA GLY A 204 -14.77 12.13 6.97
C GLY A 204 -14.54 12.70 5.55
N LEU A 205 -13.96 11.94 4.61
CA LEU A 205 -13.63 12.39 3.25
C LEU A 205 -14.85 12.86 2.45
N THR A 206 -16.00 12.24 2.71
CA THR A 206 -17.26 12.59 2.04
C THR A 206 -18.19 13.45 2.90
N ALA A 207 -17.68 13.99 4.02
CA ALA A 207 -18.45 14.86 4.90
C ALA A 207 -18.94 16.10 4.14
N PRO A 208 -20.18 16.58 4.38
CA PRO A 208 -20.74 17.73 3.66
C PRO A 208 -19.82 18.95 3.67
N ALA A 209 -19.29 19.33 4.84
CA ALA A 209 -18.42 20.50 4.98
C ALA A 209 -17.12 20.39 4.16
N VAL A 210 -16.51 19.20 4.11
CA VAL A 210 -15.28 18.93 3.32
C VAL A 210 -15.58 18.99 1.82
N VAL A 211 -16.68 18.38 1.39
CA VAL A 211 -17.09 18.33 -0.02
C VAL A 211 -17.52 19.70 -0.52
N ASP A 212 -18.26 20.46 0.27
CA ASP A 212 -18.69 21.82 -0.08
C ASP A 212 -17.48 22.75 -0.20
N ARG A 213 -16.50 22.60 0.69
CA ARG A 213 -15.24 23.36 0.63
C ARG A 213 -14.45 23.09 -0.64
N LEU A 214 -14.43 21.85 -1.13
CA LEU A 214 -13.82 21.53 -2.41
C LEU A 214 -14.65 22.09 -3.58
N ALA A 215 -15.98 22.02 -3.50
CA ALA A 215 -16.86 22.54 -4.55
C ALA A 215 -16.73 24.05 -4.76
N ASP A 216 -16.29 24.81 -3.76
CA ASP A 216 -16.00 26.25 -3.90
C ASP A 216 -14.83 26.53 -4.86
N VAL A 217 -13.89 25.59 -5.00
CA VAL A 217 -12.65 25.78 -5.75
C VAL A 217 -12.60 24.99 -7.05
N VAL A 218 -13.51 24.03 -7.27
CA VAL A 218 -13.60 23.25 -8.52
C VAL A 218 -14.95 23.40 -9.19
N HIS A 219 -15.01 23.27 -10.51
CA HIS A 219 -16.26 23.38 -11.27
C HIS A 219 -17.10 22.08 -11.24
N LEU A 220 -17.22 21.45 -10.07
CA LEU A 220 -18.02 20.25 -9.85
C LEU A 220 -19.03 20.49 -8.72
N SER A 221 -20.24 19.99 -8.90
CA SER A 221 -21.23 20.05 -7.82
C SER A 221 -20.80 19.16 -6.63
N PRO A 222 -21.18 19.51 -5.37
CA PRO A 222 -20.95 18.66 -4.20
C PRO A 222 -21.45 17.23 -4.39
N ARG A 223 -22.57 17.04 -5.10
CA ARG A 223 -23.12 15.72 -5.43
C ARG A 223 -22.19 14.94 -6.36
N ALA A 224 -21.63 15.58 -7.38
CA ALA A 224 -20.71 14.94 -8.32
C ALA A 224 -19.41 14.53 -7.62
N ILE A 225 -18.84 15.41 -6.79
CA ILE A 225 -17.66 15.15 -5.96
C ILE A 225 -17.90 13.95 -5.05
N ARG A 226 -18.98 13.98 -4.25
CA ARG A 226 -19.30 12.88 -3.32
C ARG A 226 -19.50 11.56 -4.06
N ARG A 227 -20.25 11.56 -5.15
CA ARG A 227 -20.51 10.35 -5.95
C ARG A 227 -19.20 9.77 -6.51
N ARG A 228 -18.30 10.63 -7.00
CA ARG A 228 -17.01 10.22 -7.56
C ARG A 228 -16.09 9.65 -6.48
N ALA A 229 -15.89 10.38 -5.38
CA ALA A 229 -15.09 9.92 -4.26
C ALA A 229 -15.61 8.59 -3.67
N SER A 230 -16.94 8.45 -3.59
CA SER A 230 -17.58 7.19 -3.18
C SER A 230 -17.21 6.04 -4.10
N ALA A 231 -17.43 6.21 -5.40
CA ALA A 231 -17.16 5.17 -6.39
C ALA A 231 -15.67 4.83 -6.47
N ALA A 232 -14.78 5.82 -6.29
CA ALA A 232 -13.34 5.60 -6.21
C ALA A 232 -12.95 4.77 -4.98
N LEU A 233 -13.47 5.11 -3.80
CA LEU A 233 -13.24 4.34 -2.57
C LEU A 233 -13.78 2.91 -2.68
N ASP A 234 -14.98 2.74 -3.25
CA ASP A 234 -15.59 1.42 -3.44
C ASP A 234 -14.74 0.55 -4.39
N ARG A 235 -14.33 1.10 -5.54
CA ARG A 235 -13.43 0.37 -6.47
C ARG A 235 -12.05 0.10 -5.89
N TRP A 236 -11.49 1.04 -5.14
CA TRP A 236 -10.19 0.85 -4.51
C TRP A 236 -10.27 -0.25 -3.45
N THR A 237 -11.38 -0.30 -2.70
CA THR A 237 -11.69 -1.38 -1.77
C THR A 237 -11.75 -2.72 -2.50
N GLU A 238 -12.52 -2.82 -3.59
CA GLU A 238 -12.60 -4.02 -4.44
C GLU A 238 -11.24 -4.47 -4.98
N TYR A 239 -10.41 -3.53 -5.43
CA TYR A 239 -9.05 -3.82 -5.92
C TYR A 239 -8.14 -4.35 -4.81
N VAL A 240 -8.08 -3.68 -3.65
CA VAL A 240 -7.27 -4.13 -2.50
C VAL A 240 -7.71 -5.52 -2.05
N ALA A 241 -9.00 -5.79 -2.18
CA ALA A 241 -9.60 -7.08 -1.95
C ALA A 241 -8.98 -8.19 -2.83
N VAL A 242 -8.71 -7.94 -4.12
CA VAL A 242 -8.27 -8.99 -5.07
C VAL A 242 -6.79 -8.96 -5.42
N ARG A 243 -6.07 -7.86 -5.13
CA ARG A 243 -4.70 -7.60 -5.63
C ARG A 243 -3.67 -8.70 -5.36
N ASP A 244 -3.81 -9.41 -4.24
CA ASP A 244 -2.82 -10.39 -3.78
C ASP A 244 -3.18 -11.82 -4.19
N ASP A 245 -4.36 -12.04 -4.80
CA ASP A 245 -4.82 -13.32 -5.35
C ASP A 245 -4.68 -13.29 -6.88
N PRO A 246 -3.71 -14.01 -7.47
CA PRO A 246 -3.44 -13.94 -8.92
C PRO A 246 -4.63 -14.32 -9.80
N GLU A 247 -5.43 -15.30 -9.38
CA GLU A 247 -6.56 -15.81 -10.18
C GLU A 247 -7.73 -14.82 -10.12
N ARG A 248 -8.06 -14.35 -8.91
CA ARG A 248 -9.12 -13.35 -8.74
C ARG A 248 -8.75 -12.00 -9.33
N PHE A 249 -7.48 -11.61 -9.22
CA PHE A 249 -6.98 -10.38 -9.82
C PHE A 249 -7.12 -10.41 -11.35
N ALA A 250 -6.80 -11.54 -11.99
CA ALA A 250 -6.95 -11.69 -13.44
C ALA A 250 -8.41 -11.56 -13.89
N VAL A 251 -9.35 -12.18 -13.16
CA VAL A 251 -10.79 -12.08 -13.44
C VAL A 251 -11.30 -10.66 -13.22
N TRP A 252 -10.96 -10.05 -12.08
CA TRP A 252 -11.36 -8.69 -11.77
C TRP A 252 -10.81 -7.69 -12.80
N ARG A 253 -9.56 -7.82 -13.22
CA ARG A 253 -8.93 -6.95 -14.22
C ARG A 253 -9.59 -7.08 -15.59
N ALA A 254 -10.04 -8.28 -15.97
CA ALA A 254 -10.79 -8.47 -17.20
C ALA A 254 -12.17 -7.78 -17.18
N GLN A 255 -12.75 -7.58 -15.99
CA GLN A 255 -14.02 -6.86 -15.80
C GLN A 255 -13.82 -5.34 -15.68
N HIS A 256 -12.62 -4.88 -15.32
CA HIS A 256 -12.27 -3.48 -15.08
C HIS A 256 -11.20 -3.00 -16.07
N THR A 257 -11.49 -3.12 -17.36
CA THR A 257 -10.57 -2.74 -18.44
C THR A 257 -10.32 -1.24 -18.56
N SER A 258 -11.23 -0.42 -18.02
CA SER A 258 -11.09 1.03 -17.98
C SER A 258 -11.70 1.60 -16.69
N CYS A 259 -11.13 2.71 -16.21
CA CYS A 259 -11.76 3.52 -15.18
C CYS A 259 -12.48 4.68 -15.86
N PRO A 260 -13.83 4.73 -15.87
CA PRO A 260 -14.55 5.76 -16.60
C PRO A 260 -14.29 7.13 -15.99
N VAL A 261 -14.01 8.15 -16.81
CA VAL A 261 -13.88 9.56 -16.41
C VAL A 261 -14.54 10.40 -17.49
N THR A 262 -15.24 11.46 -17.08
CA THR A 262 -15.81 12.39 -18.06
C THR A 262 -14.73 13.40 -18.51
N PRO A 263 -14.76 13.87 -19.76
CA PRO A 263 -13.83 14.90 -20.22
C PRO A 263 -13.86 16.19 -19.38
N ALA A 264 -15.01 16.49 -18.74
CA ALA A 264 -15.14 17.62 -17.82
C ALA A 264 -14.37 17.39 -16.51
N GLU A 265 -14.34 16.16 -16.00
CA GLU A 265 -13.55 15.77 -14.83
C GLU A 265 -12.04 15.80 -15.17
N GLU A 266 -11.63 15.31 -16.33
CA GLU A 266 -10.22 15.42 -16.77
C GLU A 266 -9.75 16.86 -16.96
N MET A 267 -10.59 17.72 -17.55
CA MET A 267 -10.27 19.13 -17.75
C MET A 267 -10.01 19.87 -16.42
N GLN A 268 -10.64 19.44 -15.32
CA GLN A 268 -10.39 20.03 -13.99
C GLN A 268 -8.95 19.77 -13.50
N LEU A 269 -8.34 18.63 -13.80
CA LEU A 269 -6.93 18.38 -13.45
C LEU A 269 -6.02 19.40 -14.13
N VAL A 270 -6.19 19.58 -15.44
CA VAL A 270 -5.36 20.46 -16.27
C VAL A 270 -5.46 21.93 -15.82
N LEU A 271 -6.64 22.37 -15.38
CA LEU A 271 -6.86 23.74 -14.89
C LEU A 271 -6.32 23.98 -13.47
N THR A 272 -6.11 22.93 -12.69
CA THR A 272 -5.63 23.00 -11.29
C THR A 272 -4.12 22.75 -11.17
N GLU A 273 -3.43 22.49 -12.29
CA GLU A 273 -1.98 22.20 -12.38
C GLU A 273 -1.07 23.32 -11.86
N GLU A 274 -1.58 24.55 -11.70
CA GLU A 274 -0.80 25.66 -11.13
C GLU A 274 -0.54 25.53 -9.63
N HIS A 275 -1.30 24.69 -8.89
CA HIS A 275 -1.21 24.72 -7.42
C HIS A 275 -0.59 23.50 -6.73
N ASP A 276 -0.78 22.23 -7.11
CA ASP A 276 -0.23 21.12 -6.29
C ASP A 276 -0.07 19.76 -7.00
N ALA A 277 0.17 19.73 -8.31
CA ALA A 277 0.42 18.47 -9.03
C ALA A 277 1.83 17.88 -8.80
N HIS A 278 2.57 18.33 -7.79
CA HIS A 278 3.89 17.77 -7.46
C HIS A 278 3.81 16.30 -7.03
N PHE A 279 2.66 15.83 -6.54
CA PHE A 279 2.43 14.47 -6.05
C PHE A 279 2.64 13.37 -7.12
N PHE A 280 2.30 13.63 -8.40
CA PHE A 280 2.43 12.63 -9.48
C PHE A 280 3.57 12.89 -10.47
N ARG A 281 4.34 13.98 -10.29
CA ARG A 281 5.47 14.33 -11.18
C ARG A 281 6.74 13.50 -10.91
N VAL A 282 6.76 12.65 -9.88
CA VAL A 282 7.99 11.95 -9.41
C VAL A 282 8.26 10.62 -10.13
N ARG A 283 7.51 10.26 -11.18
CA ARG A 283 7.92 9.16 -12.07
C ARG A 283 7.63 9.46 -13.53
N ASP A 284 8.58 9.10 -14.38
CA ASP A 284 8.56 9.13 -15.85
C ASP A 284 7.41 8.31 -16.44
N LEU A 285 6.16 8.67 -16.14
CA LEU A 285 5.01 8.21 -16.92
C LEU A 285 5.07 8.95 -18.25
N PRO A 286 5.16 8.22 -19.38
CA PRO A 286 5.31 8.86 -20.66
C PRO A 286 4.03 9.69 -20.95
N PRO A 287 4.11 10.81 -21.69
CA PRO A 287 3.01 11.78 -21.83
C PRO A 287 1.70 11.21 -22.39
N ASP A 288 1.76 10.01 -22.96
CA ASP A 288 0.70 9.18 -23.52
C ASP A 288 0.02 8.27 -22.48
N ALA A 289 0.63 8.03 -21.31
CA ALA A 289 0.02 7.29 -20.21
C ALA A 289 -1.17 8.04 -19.57
N TRP A 290 -1.25 9.35 -19.78
CA TRP A 290 -2.21 10.23 -19.11
C TRP A 290 -3.57 10.36 -19.82
N ALA A 291 -3.69 9.85 -21.05
CA ALA A 291 -4.95 9.86 -21.80
C ALA A 291 -4.81 9.03 -23.10
N PRO A 292 -4.97 7.69 -23.06
CA PRO A 292 -4.86 6.86 -24.26
C PRO A 292 -5.94 7.12 -25.32
N ASP A 293 -7.07 7.75 -24.92
CA ASP A 293 -8.22 7.99 -25.80
C ASP A 293 -8.26 9.43 -26.38
N VAL A 294 -7.32 10.30 -25.99
CA VAL A 294 -7.26 11.68 -26.50
C VAL A 294 -6.25 11.74 -27.64
N SER A 295 -6.77 11.82 -28.86
CA SER A 295 -5.97 11.88 -30.09
C SER A 295 -4.91 13.02 -30.01
N PRO A 296 -3.63 12.75 -30.37
CA PRO A 296 -2.52 13.69 -30.21
C PRO A 296 -2.77 15.08 -30.83
N GLU A 297 -3.59 15.13 -31.88
CA GLU A 297 -3.95 16.33 -32.63
C GLU A 297 -4.81 17.33 -31.84
N ARG A 298 -5.40 16.92 -30.71
CA ARG A 298 -6.20 17.80 -29.83
C ARG A 298 -5.40 18.45 -28.70
N ARG A 299 -4.13 18.08 -28.52
CA ARG A 299 -3.25 18.72 -27.53
C ARG A 299 -2.77 20.06 -28.10
N ARG A 300 -3.30 21.17 -27.59
CA ARG A 300 -2.80 22.52 -27.97
C ARG A 300 -1.32 22.63 -27.59
N PRO A 301 -0.47 23.27 -28.42
CA PRO A 301 0.93 23.46 -28.07
C PRO A 301 1.03 24.39 -26.86
N ALA A 302 1.85 23.98 -25.89
CA ALA A 302 2.23 24.82 -24.75
C ALA A 302 2.86 26.11 -25.29
N ILE A 303 2.29 27.25 -24.90
CA ILE A 303 2.86 28.57 -25.20
C ILE A 303 4.08 28.72 -24.28
N GLY A 304 5.24 28.96 -24.88
CA GLY A 304 6.51 29.20 -24.18
C GLY A 304 6.62 30.58 -23.55
#